data_AF-A0A6L7WI87-F1
#
_entry.id   AF-A0A6L7WI87-F1
#
_cell.length_a   1.000
_cell.length_b   1.000
_cell.length_c   1.000
_cell.angle_alpha   90.00
_cell.angle_beta   90.00
_cell.angle_gamma   90.00
#
_symmetry.space_group_name_H-M   'P 1'
#
loop_
_entity.id
_entity.type
_entity.pdbx_description
1 polymer ?
#
loop_
_entity_poly.entity_id
_entity_poly.type
_entity_poly.pdbx_seq_one_letter_code
_entity_poly.pdbx_strand_id
1 'polypeptide(L)' 'MRHRAGVGITEGTDAIVIVVSEERGAMGLAAQGRLRTNLDEAEVRTRLRRMFQLGDGLRDIEPPAAPAGSEASAERQAP' A
#
# COMPACT_ATOMS: atom_id res chain seq x y z
N MET A 1 -6.36 2.04 14.85
CA MET A 1 -5.29 2.96 15.31
C MET A 1 -4.10 3.07 14.34
N ARG A 2 -3.65 1.98 13.70
CA ARG A 2 -2.42 1.97 12.86
C ARG A 2 -2.41 2.98 11.71
N HIS A 3 -3.53 3.13 11.01
CA HIS A 3 -3.69 4.11 9.93
C HIS A 3 -3.46 5.56 10.38
N ARG A 4 -4.04 5.97 11.52
CA ARG A 4 -3.88 7.33 12.05
C ARG A 4 -2.46 7.57 12.57
N ALA A 5 -1.84 6.57 13.17
CA ALA A 5 -0.44 6.66 13.60
C ALA A 5 0.50 6.84 12.38
N GLY A 6 0.26 6.10 11.30
CA GLY A 6 1.02 6.25 10.06
C GLY A 6 0.93 7.67 9.50
N VAL A 7 -0.28 8.25 9.43
CA VAL A 7 -0.45 9.65 9.02
C VAL A 7 0.36 10.60 9.89
N GLY A 8 0.21 10.52 11.21
CA GLY A 8 0.88 11.43 12.14
C GLY A 8 2.42 11.39 12.04
N ILE A 9 3.01 10.21 11.83
CA ILE A 9 4.47 10.11 11.61
C ILE A 9 4.87 10.87 10.34
N THR A 10 4.08 10.77 9.27
CA THR A 10 4.40 11.36 7.97
C THR A 10 4.04 12.85 7.84
N GLU A 11 3.39 13.48 8.83
CA GLU A 11 2.98 14.90 8.75
C GLU A 11 4.17 15.88 8.83
N GLY A 12 5.21 15.51 9.57
CA GLY A 12 6.41 16.35 9.78
C GLY A 12 7.72 15.72 9.33
N THR A 13 7.65 14.57 8.64
CA THR A 13 8.82 13.82 8.19
C THR A 13 8.70 13.42 6.72
N ASP A 14 9.80 13.00 6.12
CA ASP A 14 9.85 12.37 4.80
C ASP A 14 9.56 10.86 4.84
N ALA A 15 9.11 10.34 5.99
CA ALA A 15 8.81 8.93 6.15
C ALA A 15 7.67 8.48 5.23
N ILE A 16 7.78 7.25 4.74
CA ILE A 16 6.72 6.53 4.04
C ILE A 16 6.30 5.36 4.91
N VAL A 17 5.01 5.27 5.22
CA VAL A 17 4.45 4.22 6.10
C VAL A 17 3.49 3.35 5.32
N ILE A 18 3.70 2.04 5.37
CA ILE A 18 2.77 1.03 4.85
C ILE A 18 2.00 0.43 6.02
N VAL A 19 0.69 0.32 5.88
CA VAL A 19 -0.20 -0.31 6.86
C VAL A 19 -0.92 -1.45 6.17
N VAL A 20 -0.86 -2.66 6.75
CA VAL A 20 -1.55 -3.84 6.22
C VAL A 20 -2.74 -4.18 7.13
N SER A 21 -3.90 -4.43 6.53
CA SER A 21 -5.05 -5.01 7.22
C SER A 21 -4.79 -6.50 7.48
N GLU A 22 -4.91 -6.91 8.74
CA GLU A 22 -4.67 -8.29 9.19
C GLU A 22 -5.67 -9.29 8.59
N GLU A 23 -6.92 -8.88 8.40
CA GLU A 23 -7.99 -9.79 7.95
C GLU A 23 -8.13 -9.86 6.43
N ARG A 24 -7.90 -8.74 5.73
CA ARG A 24 -8.22 -8.60 4.31
C ARG A 24 -7.00 -8.42 3.43
N GLY A 25 -5.81 -8.31 4.01
CA GLY A 25 -4.58 -7.99 3.27
C GLY A 25 -4.59 -6.60 2.62
N ALA A 26 -5.67 -5.83 2.75
CA ALA A 26 -5.81 -4.50 2.17
C ALA A 26 -4.71 -3.59 2.72
N MET A 27 -4.00 -2.92 1.82
CA MET A 27 -2.90 -2.04 2.19
C MET A 27 -3.31 -0.57 2.19
N GLY A 28 -2.64 0.19 3.05
CA GLY A 28 -2.65 1.63 3.05
C GLY A 28 -1.22 2.17 3.01
N LEU A 29 -1.05 3.32 2.36
CA LEU A 29 0.22 4.00 2.25
C LEU A 29 0.05 5.45 2.72
N ALA A 30 0.81 5.85 3.74
CA ALA A 30 0.86 7.20 4.24
C ALA A 30 2.20 7.86 3.87
N ALA A 31 2.14 9.09 3.36
CA ALA A 31 3.30 9.93 3.07
C ALA A 31 2.86 11.40 3.07
N GLN A 32 3.70 12.30 3.61
CA GLN A 32 3.44 13.75 3.66
C GLN A 32 2.05 14.10 4.24
N GLY A 33 1.66 13.44 5.33
CA GLY A 33 0.37 13.62 6.00
C GLY A 33 -0.85 13.12 5.20
N ARG A 34 -0.64 12.39 4.11
CA ARG A 34 -1.71 11.88 3.25
C ARG A 34 -1.78 10.36 3.31
N LEU A 35 -2.96 9.82 3.60
CA LEU A 35 -3.22 8.38 3.58
C LEU A 35 -3.99 7.98 2.32
N ARG A 36 -3.47 6.98 1.64
CA ARG A 36 -4.16 6.21 0.59
C ARG A 36 -4.51 4.84 1.17
N THR A 37 -5.73 4.37 0.98
CA THR A 37 -6.22 3.09 1.51
C THR A 37 -6.73 2.20 0.38
N ASN A 38 -6.97 0.92 0.68
CA ASN A 38 -7.53 -0.06 -0.26
C ASN A 38 -6.62 -0.25 -1.48
N LEU A 39 -5.31 -0.28 -1.23
CA LEU A 39 -4.30 -0.54 -2.24
C LEU A 39 -4.04 -2.04 -2.31
N ASP A 40 -3.87 -2.55 -3.52
CA ASP A 40 -3.31 -3.87 -3.75
C ASP A 40 -1.76 -3.83 -3.78
N GLU A 41 -1.15 -5.01 -3.88
CA GLU A 41 0.31 -5.15 -3.86
C GLU A 41 0.98 -4.45 -5.06
N ALA A 42 0.38 -4.56 -6.25
CA ALA A 42 0.92 -3.96 -7.46
C ALA A 42 0.92 -2.42 -7.37
N GLU A 43 -0.14 -1.85 -6.80
CA GLU A 43 -0.30 -0.42 -6.59
C GLU A 43 0.69 0.10 -5.54
N VAL A 44 0.86 -0.62 -4.43
CA VAL A 44 1.86 -0.28 -3.40
C VAL A 44 3.26 -0.32 -4.00
N ARG A 45 3.62 -1.41 -4.68
CA ARG A 45 4.94 -1.58 -5.31
C ARG A 45 5.24 -0.46 -6.31
N THR A 46 4.29 -0.15 -7.18
CA THR A 46 4.43 0.91 -8.19
C THR A 46 4.65 2.28 -7.54
N ARG A 47 3.90 2.58 -6.47
CA ARG A 47 4.04 3.84 -5.75
C ARG A 47 5.37 3.95 -5.02
N LEU A 48 5.79 2.91 -4.31
CA LEU A 48 7.07 2.91 -3.60
C LEU A 48 8.22 3.11 -4.58
N ARG A 49 8.22 2.41 -5.72
CA ARG A 49 9.24 2.61 -6.76
C ARG A 49 9.31 4.05 -7.24
N ARG A 50 8.15 4.67 -7.49
CA ARG A 50 8.07 6.08 -7.90
C ARG A 50 8.59 7.03 -6.81
N MET A 51 8.20 6.81 -5.56
CA MET A 51 8.56 7.67 -4.43
C MET A 51 10.06 7.64 -4.14
N PHE A 52 10.67 6.45 -4.20
CA PHE A 52 12.10 6.28 -3.96
C PHE A 52 12.97 6.38 -5.23
N GLN A 53 12.39 6.71 -6.39
CA GLN A 53 13.08 6.76 -7.69
C GLN A 53 13.87 5.47 -7.99
N LEU A 54 13.35 4.33 -7.52
CA LEU A 54 14.00 3.05 -7.67
C LEU A 54 13.86 2.61 -9.12
N GLY A 55 14.99 2.52 -9.82
CA GLY A 55 15.08 1.81 -11.10
C GLY A 55 14.73 0.33 -10.93
N ASP A 56 14.52 -0.36 -12.04
CA ASP A 56 14.06 -1.76 -12.09
C ASP A 56 14.97 -2.82 -11.42
N GLY A 57 16.06 -2.42 -10.76
CA GLY A 57 17.04 -3.30 -10.14
C GLY A 57 16.63 -3.98 -8.82
N LEU A 58 15.42 -3.73 -8.29
CA LEU A 58 14.88 -4.45 -7.11
C LEU A 58 13.99 -5.64 -7.49
N ARG A 59 14.18 -6.22 -8.69
CA ARG A 59 13.46 -7.42 -9.14
C ARG A 59 13.78 -8.67 -8.33
N ASP A 60 14.84 -8.64 -7.50
CA ASP A 60 15.37 -9.81 -6.80
C ASP A 60 14.73 -10.05 -5.42
N ILE A 61 13.83 -9.18 -4.95
CA ILE A 61 12.98 -9.47 -3.79
C ILE A 61 11.68 -10.07 -4.33
N GLU A 62 11.76 -11.32 -4.79
CA GLU A 62 10.56 -12.09 -5.14
C GLU A 62 9.75 -12.28 -3.85
N PRO A 63 8.51 -11.73 -3.76
CA PRO A 63 7.68 -11.98 -2.59
C PRO A 63 7.46 -13.50 -2.47
N PRO A 64 7.49 -14.08 -1.26
CA PRO A 64 7.06 -15.46 -1.09
C PRO A 64 5.64 -15.55 -1.63
N ALA A 65 5.46 -16.32 -2.71
CA ALA A 65 4.26 -16.40 -3.53
C ALA A 65 2.98 -16.08 -2.73
N ALA A 66 2.40 -14.90 -2.99
CA ALA A 66 1.08 -14.58 -2.44
C ALA A 66 0.09 -15.66 -2.92
N PRO A 67 -0.80 -16.17 -2.05
CA PRO A 67 -1.78 -17.17 -2.47
C PRO A 67 -2.70 -16.55 -3.53
N ALA A 68 -2.78 -17.23 -4.67
CA ALA A 68 -3.72 -16.92 -5.73
C ALA A 68 -5.16 -16.91 -5.15
N GLY A 69 -5.82 -15.75 -5.19
CA GLY A 69 -7.26 -15.65 -4.97
C GLY A 69 -7.69 -14.48 -4.09
N SER A 70 -8.05 -13.36 -4.73
CA SER A 70 -9.26 -12.60 -4.41
C SER A 70 -9.51 -11.55 -5.50
N GLU A 71 -9.87 -12.02 -6.69
CA GLU A 71 -10.80 -11.26 -7.53
C GLU A 71 -12.20 -11.50 -6.95
N ALA A 72 -12.79 -10.49 -6.30
CA ALA A 72 -14.25 -10.32 -6.19
C ALA A 72 -14.58 -9.10 -5.31
N SER A 73 -14.69 -7.92 -5.92
CA SER A 73 -15.75 -6.93 -5.66
C SER A 73 -15.61 -5.76 -6.64
N ALA A 74 -15.71 -6.08 -7.93
CA ALA A 74 -16.50 -5.21 -8.80
C ALA A 74 -17.97 -5.40 -8.40
N GLU A 75 -18.77 -4.36 -8.63
CA GLU A 75 -20.24 -4.36 -8.48
C GLU A 75 -20.82 -4.21 -7.06
N ARG A 76 -20.98 -2.95 -6.67
CA ARG A 76 -22.28 -2.44 -6.19
C ARG A 76 -22.35 -0.92 -6.32
N GLN A 77 -22.42 -0.48 -7.57
CA GLN A 77 -23.18 0.72 -7.91
C GLN A 77 -24.55 0.24 -8.38
N ALA A 78 -25.59 0.53 -7.60
CA ALA A 78 -26.99 0.53 -8.02
C ALA A 78 -27.85 1.08 -6.87
N PRO A 79 -29.05 1.58 -7.19
CA PRO A 79 -29.36 2.93 -7.67
C PRO A 79 -29.59 3.94 -6.53
#